data_AF-A0A2E0RT28-F1
#
_entry.id   AF-A0A2E0RT28-F1
#
_cell.length_a   1.000
_cell.length_b   1.000
_cell.length_c   1.000
_cell.angle_alpha   90.00
_cell.angle_beta   90.00
_cell.angle_gamma   90.00
#
_symmetry.space_group_name_H-M   'P 1'
#
loop_
_entity.id
_entity.type
_entity.pdbx_description
1 polymer ?
#
loop_
_entity_poly.entity_id
_entity_poly.type
_entity_poly.pdbx_seq_one_letter_code
_entity_poly.pdbx_strand_id
1 'polypeptide(L)'
;MMSVSATPSALRDEALALPAEQRAELAVELLASLDDDISDADPDEVDRAWGEEMQRRSAQITSGDVKTLTWDEVLDQVAASRRSQ
;
A
#
# COMPACT_ATOMS: atom_id res chain seq x y z
N MET A 1 -25.26 6.40 13.70
CA MET A 1 -24.45 5.22 13.35
C MET A 1 -25.00 4.69 12.04
N MET A 2 -24.38 5.02 10.90
CA MET A 2 -24.85 4.52 9.61
C MET A 2 -24.32 3.09 9.45
N SER A 3 -25.19 2.10 9.60
CA SER A 3 -24.87 0.74 9.19
C SER A 3 -24.91 0.70 7.66
N VAL A 4 -23.73 0.62 7.03
CA VAL A 4 -23.64 0.18 5.64
C VAL A 4 -23.99 -1.30 5.63
N SER A 5 -25.16 -1.62 5.08
CA SER A 5 -25.67 -2.99 4.93
C SER A 5 -25.27 -3.61 3.58
N ALA A 6 -24.38 -2.96 2.83
CA ALA A 6 -23.91 -3.42 1.51
C ALA A 6 -22.70 -4.34 1.65
N THR A 7 -22.64 -5.40 0.84
CA THR A 7 -21.47 -6.29 0.79
C THR A 7 -20.30 -5.58 0.09
N PRO A 8 -19.04 -5.95 0.38
CA PRO A 8 -17.87 -5.37 -0.30
C PRO A 8 -17.94 -5.47 -1.82
N SER A 9 -18.52 -6.54 -2.36
CA SER A 9 -18.71 -6.72 -3.80
C SER A 9 -19.70 -5.70 -4.38
N ALA A 10 -20.82 -5.44 -3.70
CA ALA A 10 -21.81 -4.46 -4.14
C ALA A 10 -21.22 -3.03 -4.14
N LEU A 11 -20.50 -2.66 -3.08
CA LEU A 11 -19.81 -1.36 -3.00
C LEU A 11 -18.75 -1.20 -4.08
N ARG A 12 -17.99 -2.26 -4.37
CA ARG A 12 -17.02 -2.25 -5.47
C ARG A 12 -17.70 -2.03 -6.81
N ASP A 13 -18.80 -2.74 -7.08
CA ASP A 13 -19.49 -2.64 -8.37
C ASP A 13 -20.08 -1.24 -8.59
N GLU A 14 -20.65 -0.64 -7.53
CA GLU A 14 -21.11 0.75 -7.54
C GLU A 14 -19.96 1.74 -7.76
N ALA A 15 -18.83 1.58 -7.06
CA ALA A 15 -17.65 2.41 -7.24
C ALA A 15 -17.09 2.30 -8.67
N LEU A 16 -17.07 1.10 -9.26
CA LEU A 16 -16.60 0.89 -10.62
C LEU A 16 -17.50 1.53 -11.68
N ALA A 17 -18.78 1.79 -11.37
CA ALA A 17 -19.70 2.49 -12.26
C ALA A 17 -19.45 4.02 -12.33
N LEU A 18 -18.69 4.58 -11.39
CA LEU A 18 -18.35 6.00 -11.38
C LEU A 18 -17.36 6.36 -12.51
N PRO A 19 -17.33 7.63 -12.97
CA PRO A 19 -16.27 8.15 -13.82
C PRO A 19 -14.87 7.94 -13.21
N ALA A 20 -13.85 7.81 -14.06
CA ALA A 20 -12.50 7.46 -13.63
C ALA A 20 -11.91 8.43 -12.57
N GLU A 21 -12.19 9.72 -12.70
CA GLU A 21 -11.75 10.76 -11.77
C GLU A 21 -12.39 10.58 -10.38
N GLN A 22 -13.71 10.40 -10.32
CA GLN A 22 -14.43 10.15 -9.06
C GLN A 22 -14.00 8.84 -8.38
N ARG A 23 -13.63 7.81 -9.17
CA ARG A 23 -13.05 6.59 -8.62
C ARG A 23 -11.68 6.83 -7.99
N ALA A 24 -10.86 7.68 -8.61
CA ALA A 24 -9.55 8.01 -8.07
C ALA A 24 -9.68 8.79 -6.76
N GLU A 25 -10.59 9.76 -6.70
CA GLU A 25 -10.92 10.50 -5.47
C GLU A 25 -11.38 9.55 -4.35
N LEU A 26 -12.37 8.69 -4.64
CA LEU A 26 -12.86 7.72 -3.67
C LEU A 26 -11.77 6.75 -3.20
N ALA A 27 -10.88 6.32 -4.10
CA ALA A 27 -9.76 5.45 -3.73
C ALA A 27 -8.78 6.14 -2.78
N VAL A 28 -8.50 7.43 -2.97
CA VAL A 28 -7.66 8.23 -2.06
C VAL A 28 -8.31 8.35 -0.69
N GLU A 29 -9.61 8.67 -0.63
CA GLU A 29 -10.35 8.77 0.64
C GLU A 29 -10.38 7.45 1.40
N LEU A 30 -10.64 6.34 0.71
CA LEU A 30 -10.64 5.00 1.31
C LEU A 30 -9.25 4.62 1.83
N LEU A 31 -8.17 4.90 1.09
CA LEU A 31 -6.80 4.65 1.56
C LEU A 31 -6.47 5.50 2.78
N ALA A 32 -6.80 6.79 2.77
CA ALA A 32 -6.58 7.68 3.91
C ALA A 32 -7.34 7.21 5.17
N SER A 33 -8.54 6.63 5.00
CA SER A 33 -9.30 6.10 6.14
C SER A 33 -8.61 4.92 6.83
N LEU A 34 -7.72 4.21 6.14
CA LEU A 34 -6.91 3.14 6.75
C LEU A 34 -5.78 3.69 7.62
N ASP A 35 -5.34 4.93 7.37
CA ASP A 35 -4.30 5.58 8.15
C ASP A 35 -4.82 6.06 9.51
N ASP A 36 -6.10 6.40 9.60
CA ASP A 36 -6.76 6.77 10.87
C ASP A 36 -7.00 5.55 11.79
N ASP A 37 -7.04 4.34 11.21
CA ASP A 37 -7.17 3.06 11.90
C ASP A 37 -5.80 2.41 12.22
N ILE A 38 -4.68 3.15 12.08
CA ILE A 38 -3.33 2.64 12.41
C ILE A 38 -3.24 2.34 13.92
N SER A 39 -3.51 1.07 14.23
CA SER A 39 -3.07 0.18 15.31
C SER A 39 -2.88 0.75 16.72
N ASP A 40 -3.29 -0.01 17.73
CA ASP A 40 -2.88 0.14 19.15
C ASP A 40 -1.34 0.10 19.38
N ALA A 41 -0.51 0.07 18.32
CA ALA A 41 0.93 0.06 18.41
C ALA A 41 1.46 1.45 18.80
N ASP A 42 2.44 1.46 19.68
CA ASP A 42 3.13 2.67 20.11
C ASP A 42 3.92 3.27 18.93
N PRO A 43 3.67 4.54 18.55
CA PRO A 43 4.41 5.22 17.48
C PRO A 43 5.94 5.15 17.67
N ASP A 44 6.42 5.23 18.91
CA ASP A 44 7.86 5.15 19.20
C ASP A 44 8.42 3.75 18.92
N GLU A 45 7.60 2.70 19.12
CA GLU A 45 7.97 1.33 18.79
C GLU A 45 8.04 1.13 17.27
N VAL A 46 7.07 1.69 16.53
CA VAL A 46 7.04 1.67 15.07
C VAL A 46 8.29 2.37 14.51
N ASP A 47 8.59 3.58 14.97
CA ASP A 47 9.75 4.35 14.53
C ASP A 47 11.07 3.62 14.81
N ARG A 48 11.21 3.01 16.01
CA ARG A 48 12.37 2.21 16.35
C ARG A 48 12.52 1.00 15.41
N ALA A 49 11.44 0.26 15.18
CA ALA A 49 11.45 -0.91 14.31
C ALA A 49 11.83 -0.55 12.86
N TRP A 50 11.31 0.56 12.33
CA TRP A 50 11.70 1.08 11.02
C TRP A 50 13.16 1.52 10.98
N GLY A 51 13.65 2.16 12.04
CA GLY A 51 15.06 2.55 12.17
C GLY A 51 16.02 1.35 12.12
N GLU A 52 15.71 0.29 12.89
CA GLU A 52 16.46 -0.96 12.89
C GLU A 52 16.45 -1.64 11.51
N GLU A 53 15.28 -1.68 10.86
CA GLU A 53 15.13 -2.27 9.54
C GLU A 53 15.89 -1.51 8.46
N MET A 54 15.88 -0.18 8.48
CA MET A 54 16.64 0.65 7.55
C MET A 54 18.15 0.42 7.68
N GLN A 55 18.67 0.37 8.91
CA GLN A 55 20.08 0.07 9.16
C GLN A 55 20.45 -1.31 8.64
N ARG A 56 19.61 -2.31 8.92
CA ARG A 56 19.81 -3.68 8.44
C ARG A 56 19.84 -3.76 6.91
N ARG A 57 18.89 -3.13 6.22
CA ARG A 57 18.84 -3.13 4.74
C ARG A 57 20.02 -2.39 4.12
N SER A 58 20.40 -1.25 4.69
CA SER A 58 21.57 -0.49 4.23
C SER A 58 22.86 -1.31 4.32
N ALA A 59 23.04 -2.02 5.44
CA ALA A 59 24.19 -2.91 5.63
C ALA A 59 24.19 -4.06 4.61
N GLN A 60 23.05 -4.73 4.40
CA GLN A 60 22.91 -5.82 3.42
C GLN A 60 23.22 -5.39 1.98
N ILE A 61 22.79 -4.18 1.59
CA ILE A 61 23.09 -3.63 0.27
C ILE A 61 24.58 -3.33 0.14
N THR A 62 25.17 -2.70 1.17
CA THR A 62 26.59 -2.30 1.16
C THR A 62 27.53 -3.50 1.18
N SER A 63 27.17 -4.56 1.91
CA SER A 63 27.95 -5.81 1.97
C SER A 63 27.79 -6.68 0.72
N GLY A 64 26.73 -6.47 -0.07
CA GLY A 64 26.38 -7.31 -1.20
C GLY A 64 25.67 -8.61 -0.82
N ASP A 65 25.16 -8.73 0.41
CA ASP A 65 24.41 -9.90 0.89
C ASP A 65 23.06 -10.07 0.17
N VAL A 66 22.58 -9.01 -0.47
CA VAL A 66 21.34 -9.01 -1.24
C VAL A 66 21.58 -8.57 -2.68
N LYS A 67 20.82 -9.17 -3.61
CA LYS A 67 20.73 -8.67 -4.99
C LYS A 67 19.66 -7.59 -5.04
N THR A 68 20.03 -6.41 -5.49
CA THR A 68 19.10 -5.31 -5.75
C THR A 68 18.60 -5.37 -7.18
N LEU A 69 17.42 -4.79 -7.40
CA LEU A 69 16.91 -4.49 -8.73
C LEU A 69 17.08 -2.99 -8.98
N THR A 70 17.34 -2.65 -10.23
CA THR A 70 17.22 -1.29 -10.73
C THR A 70 15.76 -0.85 -10.70
N TRP A 71 15.54 0.46 -10.75
CA TRP A 71 14.19 1.02 -10.78
C TRP A 71 13.40 0.56 -12.01
N ASP A 72 14.04 0.47 -13.16
CA ASP A 72 13.41 0.02 -14.41
C ASP A 72 12.96 -1.45 -14.32
N GLU A 73 13.79 -2.33 -13.74
CA GLU A 73 13.42 -3.74 -13.51
C GLU A 73 12.20 -3.87 -12.58
N VAL A 74 12.10 -3.03 -11.55
CA VAL A 74 10.94 -2.99 -10.66
C VAL A 74 9.69 -2.54 -11.42
N LEU A 75 9.78 -1.47 -12.22
CA LEU A 75 8.65 -0.97 -13.00
C LEU A 75 8.16 -2.01 -14.02
N ASP A 76 9.06 -2.69 -14.71
CA ASP A 76 8.73 -3.76 -15.64
C ASP A 76 7.99 -4.90 -14.95
N GLN A 77 8.47 -5.31 -13.76
CA GLN A 77 7.83 -6.36 -12.97
C GLN A 77 6.45 -5.96 -12.47
N VAL A 78 6.27 -4.72 -12.00
CA VAL A 78 4.97 -4.18 -11.57
C VAL A 78 4.00 -4.11 -12.75
N ALA A 79 4.45 -3.63 -13.91
CA ALA A 79 3.64 -3.55 -15.12
C ALA A 79 3.22 -4.95 -15.61
N ALA A 80 4.13 -5.92 -15.56
CA ALA A 80 3.82 -7.32 -15.88
C ALA A 80 2.76 -7.91 -14.93
N SER A 81 2.92 -7.69 -13.62
CA SER A 81 2.01 -8.21 -12.60
C SER A 81 0.59 -7.63 -12.73
N ARG A 82 0.48 -6.35 -13.10
CA ARG A 82 -0.83 -5.69 -13.34
C ARG A 82 -1.56 -6.24 -14.56
N ARG A 83 -0.85 -6.75 -15.57
CA ARG A 83 -1.46 -7.36 -16.76
C ARG A 83 -2.01 -8.77 -16.50
N SER A 84 -1.54 -9.43 -15.44
CA SER A 84 -1.95 -10.79 -15.07
C SER A 84 -3.03 -10.88 -13.99
N GLN A 85 -3.49 -9.73 -13.46
CA GLN A 85 -4.58 -9.65 -12.49
C GLN A 85 -5.93 -9.42 -13.17
#